data_AF-K9XWC0-F1
#
_entry.id   AF-K9XWC0-F1
#
_cell.length_a   1.000
_cell.length_b   1.000
_cell.length_c   1.000
_cell.angle_alpha   90.00
_cell.angle_beta   90.00
_cell.angle_gamma   90.00
#
_symmetry.space_group_name_H-M   'P 1'
#
loop_
_entity.id
_entity.type
_entity.pdbx_description
1 polymer ?
#
loop_
_entity_poly.entity_id
_entity_poly.type
_entity_poly.pdbx_seq_one_letter_code
_entity_poly.pdbx_strand_id
1 'polypeptide(L)'
;MQTYDVVIIGAGHNGLVCASYLLKEGYSVLLLEKRSIPGGGATTEEAMPEEAPGFKFNLCAIDHEFIHLGPVVEELELTKYGLEYLYCDPVTFCPHPDGKYFLAHKSVEKTCAEIARFNQRDAQKYGEFIDFWQRLTKGITPVFNAPPKSIVDIAGNYGLKNIQDLLSTLGGVDKTLDLVRTMLTSPKDSLEYWFDSEFLRAPLARLASEFGAPPSQKTIGIGSMMMSMRHHPGMARPRGGTGALTQALLNLVKDKGGVVLCDRSVESVLIDNNGKVEGVRVAGGEEYRANKAVISNIDAKRLFLQMLPDTAAPELHERLKRRIVNNNETILKIDCALSEAPRFERFDHKDEYLVGSVLIADSVDHVEEAHALPTMGKIPDENPSMYLDVPTVLDPSMAPEGKHTLWIEFFAPYQIAGKEGTGLKGTGWTDELKNKVADRVIDKLADYAPNVKNSIIARRVESPAELGERLGAYKGNYYHIDMTLDQMVFLRPLPEIANYKTPIEGLYLTGAGTHPGGSISGMPGRNCARIFLNEQNPVGQKIKEVGNTIKSAIENITKS
;
A
#
# COMPACT_ATOMS: atom_id res chain seq x y z
N MET A 1 13.86 -33.85 1.89
CA MET A 1 12.74 -33.07 2.44
C MET A 1 13.30 -32.17 3.51
N GLN A 2 13.24 -30.85 3.32
CA GLN A 2 13.74 -29.88 4.28
C GLN A 2 12.63 -29.50 5.26
N THR A 3 12.98 -29.29 6.52
CA THR A 3 12.02 -29.03 7.60
C THR A 3 12.40 -27.77 8.34
N TYR A 4 11.42 -26.91 8.60
CA TYR A 4 11.54 -25.66 9.34
C TYR A 4 10.41 -25.58 10.37
N ASP A 5 10.51 -24.69 11.37
CA ASP A 5 9.39 -24.45 12.27
C ASP A 5 8.25 -23.74 11.52
N VAL A 6 8.61 -22.72 10.74
CA VAL A 6 7.66 -21.93 9.96
C VAL A 6 8.09 -21.82 8.51
N VAL A 7 7.16 -22.09 7.59
CA VAL A 7 7.32 -21.83 6.16
C VAL A 7 6.39 -20.69 5.75
N ILE A 8 6.93 -19.66 5.09
CA ILE A 8 6.18 -18.50 4.63
C ILE A 8 6.08 -18.51 3.10
N ILE A 9 4.85 -18.39 2.59
CA ILE A 9 4.56 -18.33 1.15
C ILE A 9 4.62 -16.87 0.70
N GLY A 10 5.62 -16.51 -0.11
CA GLY A 10 5.84 -15.18 -0.66
C GLY A 10 6.75 -14.31 0.22
N ALA A 11 7.83 -13.78 -0.37
CA ALA A 11 8.82 -12.93 0.30
C ALA A 11 8.58 -11.43 0.06
N GLY A 12 7.31 -11.00 0.01
CA GLY A 12 6.94 -9.59 0.06
C GLY A 12 7.31 -8.93 1.40
N HIS A 13 7.32 -7.60 1.47
CA HIS A 13 7.72 -6.86 2.68
C HIS A 13 7.01 -7.32 3.96
N ASN A 14 5.70 -7.60 3.89
CA ASN A 14 4.94 -8.11 5.05
C ASN A 14 5.40 -9.51 5.49
N GLY A 15 5.70 -10.42 4.56
CA GLY A 15 6.23 -11.75 4.87
C GLY A 15 7.64 -11.67 5.49
N LEU A 16 8.49 -10.80 4.97
CA LEU A 16 9.82 -10.54 5.51
C LEU A 16 9.77 -9.92 6.92
N VAL A 17 8.85 -8.99 7.15
CA VAL A 17 8.60 -8.45 8.50
C VAL A 17 8.13 -9.56 9.44
N CYS A 18 7.17 -10.39 9.02
CA CYS A 18 6.68 -11.52 9.82
C CYS A 18 7.83 -12.46 10.20
N ALA A 19 8.63 -12.91 9.22
CA ALA A 19 9.80 -13.74 9.43
C ALA A 19 10.78 -13.12 10.43
N SER A 20 11.06 -11.82 10.30
CA SER A 20 12.00 -11.12 11.17
C SER A 20 11.60 -11.18 12.65
N TYR A 21 10.32 -11.02 12.97
CA TYR A 21 9.83 -11.17 14.35
C TYR A 21 9.94 -12.61 14.84
N LEU A 22 9.61 -13.60 14.01
CA LEU A 22 9.69 -15.01 14.40
C LEU A 22 11.15 -15.47 14.62
N LEU A 23 12.06 -15.04 13.75
CA LEU A 23 13.49 -15.31 13.87
C LEU A 23 14.09 -14.70 15.14
N LYS A 24 13.66 -13.50 15.54
CA LYS A 24 14.07 -12.87 16.82
C LYS A 24 13.63 -13.66 18.05
N GLU A 25 12.59 -14.48 17.92
CA GLU A 25 12.11 -15.39 18.98
C GLU A 25 12.69 -16.81 18.85
N GLY A 26 13.62 -17.04 17.92
CA GLY A 26 14.39 -18.28 17.80
C GLY A 26 13.76 -19.37 16.95
N TYR A 27 12.68 -19.08 16.21
CA TYR A 27 12.09 -20.05 15.27
C TYR A 27 12.94 -20.18 14.01
N SER A 28 13.07 -21.40 13.47
CA SER A 28 13.62 -21.59 12.13
C SER A 28 12.59 -21.24 11.05
N VAL A 29 12.93 -20.32 10.16
CA VAL A 29 11.99 -19.76 9.16
C VAL A 29 12.54 -19.89 7.74
N LEU A 30 11.69 -20.40 6.84
CA LEU A 30 11.91 -20.41 5.40
C LEU A 30 10.88 -19.52 4.71
N LEU A 31 11.31 -18.63 3.81
CA LEU A 31 10.45 -17.92 2.87
C LEU A 31 10.66 -18.46 1.45
N LEU A 32 9.56 -18.68 0.73
CA LEU A 32 9.55 -19.13 -0.67
C LEU A 32 8.98 -18.04 -1.57
N GLU A 33 9.78 -17.54 -2.51
CA GLU A 33 9.43 -16.45 -3.42
C GLU A 33 9.33 -16.96 -4.86
N LYS A 34 8.27 -16.57 -5.57
CA LYS A 34 8.05 -16.95 -6.98
C LYS A 34 9.07 -16.27 -7.90
N ARG A 35 9.36 -14.99 -7.67
CA ARG A 35 10.28 -14.21 -8.49
C ARG A 35 11.74 -14.51 -8.14
N SER A 36 12.65 -14.04 -8.97
CA SER A 36 14.08 -14.02 -8.70
C SER A 36 14.50 -12.96 -7.67
N ILE A 37 13.58 -12.03 -7.34
CA ILE A 37 13.83 -10.89 -6.45
C ILE A 37 12.72 -10.84 -5.37
N PRO A 38 13.07 -10.86 -4.07
CA PRO A 38 12.13 -10.64 -2.96
C PRO A 38 11.59 -9.21 -2.90
N GLY A 39 10.56 -8.99 -2.09
CA GLY A 39 10.02 -7.66 -1.78
C GLY A 39 8.61 -7.42 -2.31
N GLY A 40 8.16 -8.19 -3.30
CA GLY A 40 6.83 -8.03 -3.89
C GLY A 40 6.68 -6.64 -4.52
N GLY A 41 5.73 -5.85 -4.03
CA GLY A 41 5.55 -4.45 -4.43
C GLY A 41 6.66 -3.50 -3.97
N ALA A 42 7.49 -3.90 -3.01
CA ALA A 42 8.59 -3.11 -2.47
C ALA A 42 9.93 -3.43 -3.15
N THR A 43 10.04 -3.14 -4.46
CA THR A 43 11.21 -3.50 -5.28
C THR A 43 11.76 -2.29 -6.04
N THR A 44 13.08 -2.25 -6.20
CA THR A 44 13.80 -1.30 -7.05
C THR A 44 14.72 -2.08 -7.96
N GLU A 45 14.61 -1.90 -9.28
CA GLU A 45 15.24 -2.76 -10.28
C GLU A 45 15.80 -1.93 -11.45
N GLU A 46 16.91 -2.37 -12.02
CA GLU A 46 17.36 -1.91 -13.36
C GLU A 46 16.53 -2.60 -14.43
N ALA A 47 15.33 -2.08 -14.68
CA ALA A 47 14.30 -2.76 -15.48
C ALA A 47 14.47 -2.63 -17.01
N MET A 48 15.38 -1.76 -17.47
CA MET A 48 15.71 -1.53 -18.88
C MET A 48 17.25 -1.45 -19.07
N PRO A 49 18.00 -2.51 -18.73
CA PRO A 49 19.46 -2.43 -18.69
C PRO A 49 20.12 -2.28 -20.06
N GLU A 50 19.42 -2.65 -21.15
CA GLU A 50 19.93 -2.52 -22.53
C GLU A 50 19.73 -1.09 -23.08
N GLU A 51 18.55 -0.50 -22.84
CA GLU A 51 18.17 0.81 -23.37
C GLU A 51 18.56 1.97 -22.45
N ALA A 52 18.60 1.73 -21.14
CA ALA A 52 18.89 2.72 -20.11
C ALA A 52 19.75 2.13 -18.97
N PRO A 53 21.02 1.78 -19.25
CA PRO A 53 21.92 1.19 -18.25
C PRO A 53 22.14 2.13 -17.06
N GLY A 54 22.10 1.57 -15.85
CA GLY A 54 22.31 2.31 -14.59
C GLY A 54 21.11 3.10 -14.06
N PHE A 55 19.96 3.08 -14.75
CA PHE A 55 18.70 3.64 -14.24
C PHE A 55 17.96 2.61 -13.39
N LYS A 56 17.51 3.01 -12.20
CA LYS A 56 16.81 2.15 -11.24
C LYS A 56 15.37 2.62 -11.04
N PHE A 57 14.42 1.71 -11.16
CA PHE A 57 12.99 2.02 -11.11
C PHE A 57 12.30 1.31 -9.95
N ASN A 58 11.43 2.03 -9.24
CA ASN A 58 10.51 1.42 -8.28
C ASN A 58 9.32 0.84 -9.05
N LEU A 59 9.21 -0.48 -9.19
CA LEU A 59 8.25 -1.08 -10.13
C LEU A 59 6.82 -1.19 -9.59
N CYS A 60 6.56 -0.77 -8.36
CA CYS A 60 5.20 -0.74 -7.79
C CYS A 60 5.09 0.34 -6.72
N ALA A 61 5.43 0.09 -5.45
CA ALA A 61 5.36 1.16 -4.45
C ALA A 61 6.51 2.16 -4.61
N ILE A 62 6.28 3.43 -4.25
CA ILE A 62 7.31 4.48 -4.27
C ILE A 62 7.34 5.28 -2.96
N ASP A 63 6.22 5.90 -2.59
CA ASP A 63 6.14 6.71 -1.38
C ASP A 63 5.78 5.88 -0.14
N HIS A 64 6.60 6.01 0.90
CA HIS A 64 6.41 5.31 2.17
C HIS A 64 5.79 6.27 3.19
N GLU A 65 4.49 6.10 3.43
CA GLU A 65 3.74 6.87 4.43
C GLU A 65 3.34 5.97 5.61
N PHE A 66 2.65 4.86 5.33
CA PHE A 66 2.07 3.97 6.34
C PHE A 66 3.08 3.25 7.22
N ILE A 67 4.30 3.01 6.73
CA ILE A 67 5.38 2.37 7.51
C ILE A 67 5.71 3.19 8.76
N HIS A 68 5.50 4.51 8.71
CA HIS A 68 5.79 5.43 9.80
C HIS A 68 4.64 5.55 10.82
N LEU A 69 3.49 4.91 10.57
CA LEU A 69 2.41 4.80 11.55
C LEU A 69 2.62 3.64 12.53
N GLY A 70 3.50 2.71 12.20
CA GLY A 70 3.78 1.53 13.02
C GLY A 70 5.23 1.51 13.49
N PRO A 71 5.53 0.79 14.59
CA PRO A 71 6.87 0.76 15.16
C PRO A 71 7.79 -0.25 14.46
N VAL A 72 7.47 -0.67 13.22
CA VAL A 72 8.14 -1.81 12.56
C VAL A 72 9.61 -1.53 12.32
N VAL A 73 9.95 -0.32 11.88
CA VAL A 73 11.32 0.10 11.56
C VAL A 73 12.16 0.12 12.85
N GLU A 74 11.58 0.62 13.94
CA GLU A 74 12.23 0.78 15.23
C GLU A 74 12.36 -0.57 15.97
N GLU A 75 11.29 -1.36 16.04
CA GLU A 75 11.28 -2.66 16.74
C GLU A 75 12.21 -3.69 16.06
N LEU A 76 12.38 -3.61 14.75
CA LEU A 76 13.31 -4.45 13.99
C LEU A 76 14.69 -3.79 13.82
N GLU A 77 14.87 -2.55 14.28
CA GLU A 77 16.12 -1.79 14.21
C GLU A 77 16.70 -1.73 12.79
N LEU A 78 15.86 -1.51 11.77
CA LEU A 78 16.23 -1.68 10.35
C LEU A 78 17.33 -0.72 9.89
N THR A 79 17.56 0.39 10.60
CA THR A 79 18.68 1.30 10.34
C THR A 79 20.03 0.60 10.53
N LYS A 80 20.15 -0.36 11.46
CA LYS A 80 21.35 -1.20 11.62
C LYS A 80 21.62 -2.10 10.42
N TYR A 81 20.60 -2.35 9.61
CA TYR A 81 20.65 -3.20 8.42
C TYR A 81 20.68 -2.39 7.11
N GLY A 82 20.93 -1.08 7.20
CA GLY A 82 21.18 -0.19 6.06
C GLY A 82 19.97 0.61 5.58
N LEU A 83 18.84 0.58 6.28
CA LEU A 83 17.68 1.39 5.91
C LEU A 83 17.87 2.86 6.32
N GLU A 84 17.82 3.77 5.34
CA GLU A 84 17.77 5.22 5.55
C GLU A 84 16.56 5.79 4.79
N TYR A 85 15.76 6.62 5.45
CA TYR A 85 14.62 7.31 4.85
C TYR A 85 14.97 8.77 4.53
N LEU A 86 14.66 9.19 3.31
CA LEU A 86 14.74 10.57 2.84
C LEU A 86 13.33 11.16 2.84
N TYR A 87 13.11 12.17 3.66
CA TYR A 87 11.81 12.83 3.75
C TYR A 87 11.63 13.84 2.61
N CYS A 88 10.42 13.87 2.03
CA CYS A 88 10.08 14.80 0.98
C CYS A 88 9.63 16.16 1.58
N ASP A 89 10.18 17.26 1.08
CA ASP A 89 9.64 18.62 1.27
C ASP A 89 10.06 19.48 0.07
N PRO A 90 9.13 20.00 -0.75
CA PRO A 90 7.68 19.82 -0.70
C PRO A 90 7.23 18.35 -0.82
N VAL A 91 6.02 18.05 -0.33
CA VAL A 91 5.42 16.71 -0.33
C VAL A 91 4.52 16.46 -1.54
N THR A 92 3.89 17.50 -2.09
CA THR A 92 2.99 17.38 -3.23
C THR A 92 3.00 18.67 -4.06
N PHE A 93 3.06 18.55 -5.38
CA PHE A 93 2.81 19.62 -6.34
C PHE A 93 1.68 19.22 -7.29
N CYS A 94 0.71 20.10 -7.52
CA CYS A 94 -0.36 19.86 -8.49
C CYS A 94 -0.56 21.13 -9.32
N PRO A 95 -0.07 21.17 -10.57
CA PRO A 95 -0.39 22.26 -11.49
C PRO A 95 -1.88 22.21 -11.84
N HIS A 96 -2.49 23.38 -12.02
CA HIS A 96 -3.91 23.48 -12.40
C HIS A 96 -4.06 24.16 -13.78
N PRO A 97 -5.03 23.77 -14.62
CA PRO A 97 -5.21 24.32 -15.96
C PRO A 97 -5.42 25.83 -16.03
N ASP A 98 -5.93 26.46 -14.97
CA ASP A 98 -6.13 27.91 -14.90
C ASP A 98 -4.86 28.72 -14.59
N GLY A 99 -3.73 28.05 -14.31
CA GLY A 99 -2.44 28.68 -14.01
C GLY A 99 -2.13 28.82 -12.52
N LYS A 100 -3.07 28.45 -11.63
CA LYS A 100 -2.78 28.23 -10.21
C LYS A 100 -2.10 26.89 -10.01
N TYR A 101 -1.68 26.62 -8.77
CA TYR A 101 -1.19 25.30 -8.37
C TYR A 101 -1.39 25.09 -6.87
N PHE A 102 -1.40 23.82 -6.48
CA PHE A 102 -1.25 23.42 -5.09
C PHE A 102 0.19 22.97 -4.85
N LEU A 103 0.87 23.60 -3.89
CA LEU A 103 2.19 23.19 -3.44
C LEU A 103 2.12 22.95 -1.93
N ALA A 104 2.21 21.69 -1.54
CA ALA A 104 2.19 21.29 -0.15
C ALA A 104 3.59 21.00 0.37
N HIS A 105 3.86 21.47 1.57
CA HIS A 105 5.04 21.21 2.35
C HIS A 105 4.73 20.25 3.49
N LYS A 106 5.78 19.69 4.10
CA LYS A 106 5.62 18.93 5.35
C LYS A 106 5.03 19.80 6.47
N SER A 107 5.43 21.08 6.55
CA SER A 107 4.82 22.06 7.46
C SER A 107 3.43 22.47 6.97
N VAL A 108 2.43 22.33 7.85
CA VAL A 108 1.06 22.76 7.59
C VAL A 108 1.01 24.28 7.39
N GLU A 109 1.78 25.04 8.17
CA GLU A 109 1.84 26.49 8.11
C GLU A 109 2.36 26.98 6.75
N LYS A 110 3.42 26.36 6.23
CA LYS A 110 3.93 26.66 4.88
C LYS A 110 2.90 26.35 3.80
N THR A 111 2.21 25.21 3.89
CA THR A 111 1.14 24.87 2.93
C THR A 111 -0.02 25.86 3.00
N CYS A 112 -0.45 26.26 4.20
CA CYS A 112 -1.46 27.31 4.36
C CYS A 112 -1.00 28.63 3.72
N ALA A 113 0.28 29.00 3.84
CA ALA A 113 0.83 30.19 3.21
C ALA A 113 0.81 30.09 1.66
N GLU A 114 1.13 28.93 1.09
CA GLU A 114 1.02 28.69 -0.35
C GLU A 114 -0.44 28.80 -0.84
N ILE A 115 -1.39 28.21 -0.12
CA ILE A 115 -2.83 28.31 -0.46
C ILE A 115 -3.32 29.77 -0.35
N ALA A 116 -2.86 30.52 0.66
CA ALA A 116 -3.28 31.90 0.91
C ALA A 116 -2.92 32.87 -0.23
N ARG A 117 -1.94 32.52 -1.08
CA ARG A 117 -1.61 33.26 -2.31
C ARG A 117 -2.78 33.33 -3.28
N PHE A 118 -3.68 32.33 -3.24
CA PHE A 118 -4.82 32.22 -4.15
C PHE A 118 -6.18 32.36 -3.42
N ASN A 119 -6.30 31.85 -2.19
CA ASN A 119 -7.53 31.95 -1.41
C ASN A 119 -7.26 31.90 0.12
N GLN A 120 -7.55 33.01 0.80
CA GLN A 120 -7.33 33.15 2.25
C GLN A 120 -8.26 32.27 3.10
N ARG A 121 -9.52 32.08 2.69
CA ARG A 121 -10.49 31.26 3.43
C ARG A 121 -10.08 29.79 3.36
N ASP A 122 -9.74 29.32 2.17
CA ASP A 122 -9.31 27.94 1.97
C ASP A 122 -8.03 27.64 2.73
N ALA A 123 -7.08 28.59 2.83
CA ALA A 123 -5.88 28.43 3.66
C ALA A 123 -6.20 28.23 5.14
N GLN A 124 -7.14 29.01 5.70
CA GLN A 124 -7.58 28.83 7.07
C GLN A 124 -8.26 27.47 7.26
N LYS A 125 -9.18 27.12 6.35
CA LYS A 125 -9.89 25.84 6.39
C LYS A 125 -8.99 24.64 6.21
N TYR A 126 -7.89 24.79 5.47
CA TYR A 126 -6.91 23.73 5.30
C TYR A 126 -6.23 23.37 6.62
N GLY A 127 -5.82 24.38 7.40
CA GLY A 127 -5.26 24.15 8.74
C GLY A 127 -6.24 23.41 9.66
N GLU A 128 -7.51 23.82 9.67
CA GLU A 128 -8.58 23.15 10.44
C GLU A 128 -8.82 21.70 9.97
N PHE A 129 -8.84 21.48 8.65
CA PHE A 129 -9.00 20.17 8.03
C PHE A 129 -7.86 19.22 8.38
N ILE A 130 -6.60 19.67 8.28
CA ILE A 130 -5.44 18.84 8.63
C ILE A 130 -5.41 18.53 10.13
N ASP A 131 -5.69 19.50 11.00
CA ASP A 131 -5.76 19.25 12.45
C ASP A 131 -6.84 18.21 12.79
N PHE A 132 -8.02 18.28 12.16
CA PHE A 132 -9.07 17.28 12.32
C PHE A 132 -8.58 15.87 11.95
N TRP A 133 -7.98 15.72 10.77
CA TRP A 133 -7.50 14.41 10.31
C TRP A 133 -6.31 13.90 11.12
N GLN A 134 -5.38 14.75 11.56
CA GLN A 134 -4.27 14.34 12.42
C GLN A 134 -4.75 13.80 13.77
N ARG A 135 -5.76 14.43 14.38
CA ARG A 135 -6.38 13.93 15.61
C ARG A 135 -7.04 12.56 15.39
N LEU A 136 -7.72 12.38 14.26
CA LEU A 136 -8.34 11.11 13.87
C LEU A 136 -7.27 10.03 13.64
N THR A 137 -6.23 10.30 12.85
CA THR A 137 -5.09 9.39 12.60
C THR A 137 -4.47 8.92 13.91
N LYS A 138 -4.22 9.84 14.85
CA LYS A 138 -3.68 9.52 16.18
C LYS A 138 -4.59 8.56 16.95
N GLY A 139 -5.91 8.72 16.85
CA GLY A 139 -6.89 7.84 17.49
C GLY A 139 -6.97 6.44 16.89
N ILE A 140 -6.84 6.31 15.55
CA ILE A 140 -6.97 5.01 14.86
C ILE A 140 -5.66 4.23 14.77
N THR A 141 -4.50 4.89 14.90
CA THR A 141 -3.17 4.25 14.77
C THR A 141 -3.00 3.03 15.68
N PRO A 142 -3.43 3.04 16.96
CA PRO A 142 -3.38 1.85 17.81
C PRO A 142 -4.24 0.68 17.29
N VAL A 143 -5.39 0.97 16.66
CA VAL A 143 -6.27 -0.04 16.06
C VAL A 143 -5.59 -0.72 14.87
N PHE A 144 -4.87 0.04 14.03
CA PHE A 144 -4.12 -0.51 12.90
C PHE A 144 -2.93 -1.40 13.34
N ASN A 145 -2.29 -1.04 14.45
CA ASN A 145 -1.13 -1.74 15.00
C ASN A 145 -1.47 -2.93 15.93
N ALA A 146 -2.76 -3.23 16.08
CA ALA A 146 -3.25 -4.36 16.85
C ALA A 146 -4.01 -5.34 15.94
N PRO A 147 -3.91 -6.66 16.16
CA PRO A 147 -4.77 -7.60 15.48
C PRO A 147 -6.25 -7.31 15.78
N PRO A 148 -7.15 -7.41 14.80
CA PRO A 148 -8.57 -7.28 15.07
C PRO A 148 -9.00 -8.46 15.95
N LYS A 149 -9.87 -8.18 16.92
CA LYS A 149 -10.51 -9.23 17.72
C LYS A 149 -11.41 -10.08 16.82
N SER A 150 -11.48 -11.39 17.05
CA SER A 150 -12.38 -12.24 16.27
C SER A 150 -13.84 -11.86 16.53
N ILE A 151 -14.75 -12.15 15.60
CA ILE A 151 -16.20 -11.98 15.85
C ILE A 151 -16.63 -12.73 17.11
N VAL A 152 -16.02 -13.88 17.45
CA VAL A 152 -16.33 -14.64 18.67
C VAL A 152 -15.93 -13.86 19.93
N ASP A 153 -14.77 -13.18 19.91
CA ASP A 153 -14.32 -12.33 21.03
C ASP A 153 -15.12 -11.04 21.16
N ILE A 154 -15.65 -10.55 20.04
CA ILE A 154 -16.52 -9.37 19.97
C ILE A 154 -17.93 -9.74 20.47
N ALA A 155 -18.51 -10.85 19.99
CA ALA A 155 -19.80 -11.39 20.42
C ALA A 155 -19.86 -11.72 21.92
N GLY A 156 -18.77 -12.27 22.48
CA GLY A 156 -18.67 -12.57 23.91
C GLY A 156 -18.53 -11.36 24.84
N ASN A 157 -18.25 -10.16 24.28
CA ASN A 157 -17.95 -8.94 25.04
C ASN A 157 -18.93 -7.78 24.80
N TYR A 158 -20.09 -7.99 24.16
CA TYR A 158 -21.09 -6.93 23.99
C TYR A 158 -21.83 -6.61 25.30
N GLY A 159 -21.14 -5.89 26.19
CA GLY A 159 -21.74 -5.04 27.20
C GLY A 159 -21.69 -3.57 26.77
N LEU A 160 -22.68 -2.78 27.19
CA LEU A 160 -22.79 -1.32 27.00
C LEU A 160 -21.51 -0.54 27.38
N LYS A 161 -20.64 -1.13 28.21
CA LYS A 161 -19.38 -0.58 28.69
C LYS A 161 -18.33 -0.35 27.59
N ASN A 162 -18.24 -1.23 26.59
CA ASN A 162 -17.24 -1.12 25.52
C ASN A 162 -17.59 -0.06 24.47
N ILE A 163 -18.88 0.25 24.31
CA ILE A 163 -19.36 1.37 23.50
C ILE A 163 -19.02 2.68 24.22
N GLN A 164 -19.20 2.76 25.54
CA GLN A 164 -18.76 3.91 26.33
C GLN A 164 -17.25 4.11 26.28
N ASP A 165 -16.45 3.05 26.35
CA ASP A 165 -14.99 3.14 26.22
C ASP A 165 -14.58 3.65 24.83
N LEU A 166 -15.19 3.14 23.75
CA LEU A 166 -14.97 3.63 22.38
C LEU A 166 -15.41 5.10 22.21
N LEU A 167 -16.55 5.48 22.78
CA LEU A 167 -17.04 6.88 22.76
C LEU A 167 -16.13 7.82 23.56
N SER A 168 -15.54 7.33 24.66
CA SER A 168 -14.64 8.09 25.53
C SER A 168 -13.25 8.29 24.90
N THR A 169 -12.71 7.27 24.21
CA THR A 169 -11.45 7.37 23.47
C THR A 169 -11.55 8.29 22.25
N LEU A 170 -12.75 8.40 21.67
CA LEU A 170 -13.05 9.28 20.53
C LEU A 170 -13.53 10.69 20.96
N GLY A 171 -13.50 11.00 22.25
CA GLY A 171 -13.67 12.37 22.76
C GLY A 171 -15.12 12.81 23.02
N GLY A 172 -16.06 11.89 23.21
CA GLY A 172 -17.46 12.15 23.54
C GLY A 172 -18.45 11.73 22.46
N VAL A 173 -19.75 11.74 22.77
CA VAL A 173 -20.81 11.25 21.88
C VAL A 173 -20.92 12.08 20.60
N ASP A 174 -20.94 13.41 20.71
CA ASP A 174 -21.07 14.28 19.54
C ASP A 174 -19.89 14.14 18.58
N LYS A 175 -18.66 14.12 19.11
CA LYS A 175 -17.44 13.89 18.31
C LYS A 175 -17.41 12.50 17.67
N THR A 176 -17.96 11.50 18.33
CA THR A 176 -18.06 10.16 17.75
C THR A 176 -19.11 10.08 16.65
N LEU A 177 -20.24 10.79 16.79
CA LEU A 177 -21.25 10.88 15.74
C LEU A 177 -20.72 11.64 14.51
N ASP A 178 -19.98 12.73 14.72
CA ASP A 178 -19.31 13.46 13.63
C ASP A 178 -18.23 12.62 12.96
N LEU A 179 -17.47 11.82 13.72
CA LEU A 179 -16.54 10.85 13.16
C LEU A 179 -17.27 9.81 12.31
N VAL A 180 -18.33 9.19 12.83
CA VAL A 180 -19.11 8.20 12.08
C VAL A 180 -19.68 8.82 10.81
N ARG A 181 -20.24 10.03 10.88
CA ARG A 181 -20.73 10.77 9.71
C ARG A 181 -19.60 11.02 8.70
N THR A 182 -18.42 11.41 9.18
CA THR A 182 -17.24 11.64 8.34
C THR A 182 -16.78 10.34 7.66
N MET A 183 -16.78 9.22 8.37
CA MET A 183 -16.42 7.92 7.79
C MET A 183 -17.43 7.45 6.74
N LEU A 184 -18.71 7.77 6.92
CA LEU A 184 -19.79 7.39 5.99
C LEU A 184 -19.90 8.32 4.77
N THR A 185 -19.32 9.52 4.83
CA THR A 185 -19.32 10.46 3.69
C THR A 185 -18.36 10.03 2.57
N SER A 186 -18.36 10.77 1.47
CA SER A 186 -17.39 10.65 0.38
C SER A 186 -16.33 11.75 0.46
N PRO A 187 -15.10 11.51 -0.04
CA PRO A 187 -14.09 12.55 -0.19
C PRO A 187 -14.62 13.80 -0.91
N LYS A 188 -15.37 13.63 -2.01
CA LYS A 188 -15.96 14.75 -2.77
C LYS A 188 -16.81 15.68 -1.89
N ASP A 189 -17.81 15.13 -1.19
CA ASP A 189 -18.69 15.92 -0.30
C ASP A 189 -17.90 16.56 0.85
N SER A 190 -16.91 15.85 1.40
CA SER A 190 -16.07 16.40 2.46
C SER A 190 -15.30 17.63 1.95
N LEU A 191 -14.66 17.50 0.78
CA LEU A 191 -13.87 18.57 0.20
C LEU A 191 -14.72 19.77 -0.23
N GLU A 192 -15.93 19.53 -0.75
CA GLU A 192 -16.92 20.60 -1.03
C GLU A 192 -17.39 21.33 0.23
N TYR A 193 -17.47 20.65 1.37
CA TYR A 193 -17.78 21.29 2.64
C TYR A 193 -16.64 22.20 3.14
N TRP A 194 -15.39 21.74 3.01
CA TRP A 194 -14.23 22.45 3.54
C TRP A 194 -13.76 23.60 2.65
N PHE A 195 -13.78 23.43 1.32
CA PHE A 195 -13.03 24.27 0.40
C PHE A 195 -13.86 24.80 -0.76
N ASP A 196 -13.54 26.02 -1.20
CA ASP A 196 -14.21 26.65 -2.33
C ASP A 196 -13.47 26.36 -3.65
N SER A 197 -12.13 26.34 -3.61
CA SER A 197 -11.30 26.37 -4.82
C SER A 197 -10.98 25.00 -5.40
N GLU A 198 -11.10 24.88 -6.72
CA GLU A 198 -10.83 23.62 -7.43
C GLU A 198 -9.36 23.19 -7.37
N PHE A 199 -8.42 24.16 -7.47
CA PHE A 199 -6.98 23.89 -7.39
C PHE A 199 -6.56 23.24 -6.05
N LEU A 200 -7.39 23.34 -5.01
CA LEU A 200 -7.19 22.68 -3.72
C LEU A 200 -7.99 21.38 -3.61
N ARG A 201 -9.26 21.37 -4.03
CA ARG A 201 -10.11 20.17 -3.93
C ARG A 201 -9.62 19.03 -4.83
N ALA A 202 -9.22 19.32 -6.05
CA ALA A 202 -8.81 18.31 -7.03
C ALA A 202 -7.60 17.46 -6.57
N PRO A 203 -6.47 18.03 -6.12
CA PRO A 203 -5.36 17.22 -5.62
C PRO A 203 -5.71 16.43 -4.36
N LEU A 204 -6.53 16.99 -3.46
CA LEU A 204 -6.97 16.26 -2.26
C LEU A 204 -7.89 15.09 -2.62
N ALA A 205 -8.77 15.26 -3.61
CA ALA A 205 -9.59 14.17 -4.15
C ALA A 205 -8.72 13.10 -4.79
N ARG A 206 -7.71 13.49 -5.58
CA ARG A 206 -6.77 12.55 -6.22
C ARG A 206 -6.02 11.70 -5.19
N LEU A 207 -5.54 12.31 -4.11
CA LEU A 207 -4.89 11.57 -3.02
C LEU A 207 -5.87 10.66 -2.27
N ALA A 208 -7.11 11.09 -2.05
CA ALA A 208 -8.11 10.26 -1.39
C ALA A 208 -8.47 9.01 -2.21
N SER A 209 -8.44 9.11 -3.55
CA SER A 209 -8.73 8.00 -4.47
C SER A 209 -7.60 6.97 -4.62
N GLU A 210 -6.45 7.15 -3.98
CA GLU A 210 -5.41 6.11 -3.82
C GLU A 210 -5.91 4.82 -3.13
N PHE A 211 -7.12 4.87 -2.55
CA PHE A 211 -7.84 3.71 -2.03
C PHE A 211 -8.46 2.82 -3.12
N GLY A 212 -8.39 3.22 -4.40
CA GLY A 212 -8.97 2.48 -5.53
C GLY A 212 -10.48 2.66 -5.62
N ALA A 213 -10.94 3.92 -5.53
CA ALA A 213 -12.35 4.27 -5.64
C ALA A 213 -12.56 5.75 -6.06
N PRO A 214 -13.69 6.05 -6.76
CA PRO A 214 -14.03 7.42 -7.13
C PRO A 214 -14.24 8.33 -5.91
N PRO A 215 -13.85 9.62 -5.97
CA PRO A 215 -14.05 10.58 -4.88
C PRO A 215 -15.51 10.71 -4.41
N SER A 216 -16.50 10.43 -5.26
CA SER A 216 -17.92 10.46 -4.91
C SER A 216 -18.40 9.24 -4.11
N GLN A 217 -17.61 8.16 -4.09
CA GLN A 217 -17.99 6.93 -3.41
C GLN A 217 -18.18 7.18 -1.91
N LYS A 218 -19.37 6.88 -1.40
CA LYS A 218 -19.66 6.99 0.04
C LYS A 218 -18.86 5.94 0.81
N THR A 219 -18.70 6.14 2.11
CA THR A 219 -18.01 5.23 3.03
C THR A 219 -16.49 5.13 2.88
N ILE A 220 -15.89 5.89 1.97
CA ILE A 220 -14.42 6.02 1.82
C ILE A 220 -13.91 7.40 2.27
N GLY A 221 -14.66 8.12 3.10
CA GLY A 221 -14.28 9.44 3.61
C GLY A 221 -12.90 9.46 4.30
N ILE A 222 -12.48 8.32 4.86
CA ILE A 222 -11.15 8.09 5.46
C ILE A 222 -9.99 8.35 4.49
N GLY A 223 -10.21 8.26 3.17
CA GLY A 223 -9.19 8.59 2.16
C GLY A 223 -8.69 10.04 2.26
N SER A 224 -9.52 10.95 2.78
CA SER A 224 -9.13 12.35 3.01
C SER A 224 -7.98 12.50 4.03
N MET A 225 -7.67 11.45 4.79
CA MET A 225 -6.51 11.38 5.69
C MET A 225 -5.17 11.38 4.95
N MET A 226 -5.11 11.01 3.67
CA MET A 226 -3.85 10.87 2.93
C MET A 226 -2.99 12.14 2.98
N MET A 227 -3.60 13.32 2.77
CA MET A 227 -2.85 14.58 2.87
C MET A 227 -2.35 14.85 4.30
N SER A 228 -3.11 14.48 5.33
CA SER A 228 -2.69 14.62 6.72
C SER A 228 -1.43 13.80 7.03
N MET A 229 -1.33 12.58 6.51
CA MET A 229 -0.15 11.72 6.72
C MET A 229 1.12 12.31 6.11
N ARG A 230 1.00 13.00 4.96
CA ARG A 230 2.11 13.71 4.32
C ARG A 230 2.66 14.86 5.15
N HIS A 231 1.84 15.48 5.98
CA HIS A 231 2.29 16.44 6.98
C HIS A 231 2.93 15.75 8.18
N HIS A 232 2.24 14.76 8.74
CA HIS A 232 2.71 14.01 9.90
C HIS A 232 2.18 12.55 9.87
N PRO A 233 3.06 11.54 9.93
CA PRO A 233 4.51 11.61 10.23
C PRO A 233 5.39 12.16 9.09
N GLY A 234 4.85 12.26 7.89
CA GLY A 234 5.55 12.70 6.69
C GLY A 234 5.65 11.60 5.63
N MET A 235 5.82 12.03 4.39
CA MET A 235 6.12 11.16 3.26
C MET A 235 7.64 11.03 3.10
N ALA A 236 8.13 9.81 2.89
CA ALA A 236 9.54 9.55 2.68
C ALA A 236 9.77 8.45 1.64
N ARG A 237 11.00 8.40 1.11
CA ARG A 237 11.48 7.34 0.22
C ARG A 237 12.77 6.75 0.81
N PRO A 238 12.97 5.43 0.78
CA PRO A 238 14.26 4.89 1.18
C PRO A 238 15.37 5.34 0.22
N ARG A 239 16.56 5.65 0.75
CA ARG A 239 17.74 5.90 -0.09
C ARG A 239 18.05 4.64 -0.92
N GLY A 240 18.25 4.82 -2.22
CA GLY A 240 18.42 3.78 -3.23
C GLY A 240 17.11 3.24 -3.80
N GLY A 241 15.96 3.78 -3.39
CA GLY A 241 14.62 3.36 -3.81
C GLY A 241 13.94 2.39 -2.84
N THR A 242 12.66 2.13 -3.07
CA THR A 242 11.75 1.30 -2.25
C THR A 242 12.33 -0.08 -1.88
N GLY A 243 13.12 -0.67 -2.77
CA GLY A 243 13.83 -1.93 -2.56
C GLY A 243 14.80 -1.92 -1.38
N ALA A 244 15.28 -0.77 -0.92
CA ALA A 244 16.17 -0.69 0.24
C ALA A 244 15.49 -1.14 1.55
N LEU A 245 14.17 -0.96 1.70
CA LEU A 245 13.41 -1.54 2.82
C LEU A 245 13.47 -3.07 2.77
N THR A 246 13.23 -3.65 1.60
CA THR A 246 13.32 -5.09 1.37
C THR A 246 14.74 -5.59 1.64
N GLN A 247 15.77 -4.88 1.18
CA GLN A 247 17.15 -5.27 1.40
C GLN A 247 17.54 -5.24 2.89
N ALA A 248 17.11 -4.23 3.64
CA ALA A 248 17.33 -4.18 5.08
C ALA A 248 16.65 -5.35 5.82
N LEU A 249 15.43 -5.70 5.43
CA LEU A 249 14.73 -6.87 5.98
C LEU A 249 15.43 -8.19 5.61
N LEU A 250 15.90 -8.34 4.37
CA LEU A 250 16.68 -9.51 3.95
C LEU A 250 17.98 -9.66 4.73
N ASN A 251 18.69 -8.54 4.96
CA ASN A 251 19.90 -8.51 5.79
C ASN A 251 19.60 -8.98 7.22
N LEU A 252 18.51 -8.51 7.83
CA LEU A 252 18.05 -8.95 9.14
C LEU A 252 17.68 -10.45 9.16
N VAL A 253 16.90 -10.91 8.17
CA VAL A 253 16.54 -12.33 8.05
C VAL A 253 17.78 -13.20 7.98
N LYS A 254 18.77 -12.81 7.16
CA LYS A 254 20.04 -13.52 7.02
C LYS A 254 20.87 -13.49 8.30
N ASP A 255 20.97 -12.35 8.97
CA ASP A 255 21.67 -12.21 10.26
C ASP A 255 21.09 -13.14 11.33
N LYS A 256 19.77 -13.34 11.33
CA LYS A 256 19.08 -14.25 12.26
C LYS A 256 18.99 -15.70 11.77
N GLY A 257 19.65 -16.04 10.67
CA GLY A 257 19.73 -17.41 10.15
C GLY A 257 18.48 -17.90 9.42
N GLY A 258 17.58 -16.99 9.03
CA GLY A 258 16.44 -17.32 8.17
C GLY A 258 16.85 -17.56 6.73
N VAL A 259 16.06 -18.35 6.02
CA VAL A 259 16.33 -18.75 4.63
C VAL A 259 15.29 -18.14 3.70
N VAL A 260 15.73 -17.55 2.59
CA VAL A 260 14.86 -17.07 1.51
C VAL A 260 15.26 -17.77 0.23
N LEU A 261 14.34 -18.51 -0.38
CA LEU A 261 14.55 -19.16 -1.67
C LEU A 261 13.70 -18.47 -2.73
N CYS A 262 14.37 -17.89 -3.73
CA CYS A 262 13.75 -17.29 -4.91
C CYS A 262 13.52 -18.35 -5.99
N ASP A 263 12.73 -18.01 -7.01
CA ASP A 263 12.35 -18.93 -8.09
C ASP A 263 11.74 -20.24 -7.57
N ARG A 264 10.93 -20.11 -6.50
CA ARG A 264 10.20 -21.18 -5.82
C ARG A 264 8.73 -20.82 -5.72
N SER A 265 8.02 -20.99 -6.83
CA SER A 265 6.56 -20.81 -6.86
C SER A 265 5.89 -21.94 -6.08
N VAL A 266 5.24 -21.62 -4.95
CA VAL A 266 4.38 -22.58 -4.24
C VAL A 266 3.15 -22.87 -5.09
N GLU A 267 2.84 -24.16 -5.28
CA GLU A 267 1.68 -24.62 -6.07
C GLU A 267 0.57 -25.18 -5.18
N SER A 268 0.92 -25.81 -4.06
CA SER A 268 -0.07 -26.36 -3.13
C SER A 268 0.40 -26.31 -1.68
N VAL A 269 -0.56 -26.13 -0.79
CA VAL A 269 -0.39 -26.30 0.66
C VAL A 269 -0.69 -27.76 1.00
N LEU A 270 0.18 -28.38 1.79
CA LEU A 270 0.06 -29.79 2.19
C LEU A 270 -0.75 -29.88 3.48
N ILE A 271 -1.76 -30.74 3.47
CA ILE A 271 -2.64 -31.00 4.62
C ILE A 271 -2.54 -32.49 4.98
N ASP A 272 -2.45 -32.78 6.27
CA ASP A 272 -2.44 -34.15 6.79
C ASP A 272 -3.83 -34.80 6.79
N ASN A 273 -3.89 -36.06 7.21
CA ASN A 273 -5.15 -36.80 7.31
C ASN A 273 -6.10 -36.27 8.39
N ASN A 274 -5.64 -35.40 9.29
CA ASN A 274 -6.44 -34.77 10.33
C ASN A 274 -6.93 -33.36 9.94
N GLY A 275 -6.59 -32.88 8.74
CA GLY A 275 -6.95 -31.54 8.28
C GLY A 275 -6.00 -30.43 8.74
N LYS A 276 -4.82 -30.77 9.28
CA LYS A 276 -3.78 -29.83 9.74
C LYS A 276 -2.76 -29.57 8.64
N VAL A 277 -2.22 -28.35 8.58
CA VAL A 277 -1.15 -28.04 7.62
C VAL A 277 0.18 -28.72 8.00
N GLU A 278 0.88 -29.28 7.02
CA GLU A 278 2.19 -29.94 7.22
C GLU A 278 3.34 -29.25 6.47
N GLY A 279 3.02 -28.34 5.54
CA GLY A 279 4.03 -27.72 4.69
C GLY A 279 3.47 -27.27 3.36
N VAL A 280 4.35 -27.15 2.37
CA VAL A 280 4.01 -26.72 1.02
C VAL A 280 4.79 -27.50 -0.03
N ARG A 281 4.23 -27.55 -1.24
CA ARG A 281 4.89 -28.07 -2.44
C ARG A 281 5.09 -26.95 -3.45
N VAL A 282 6.30 -26.82 -3.96
CA VAL A 282 6.66 -25.86 -5.01
C VAL A 282 6.58 -26.50 -6.39
N ALA A 283 6.57 -25.65 -7.42
CA ALA A 283 6.69 -26.06 -8.81
C ALA A 283 7.91 -26.98 -9.00
N GLY A 284 7.70 -28.09 -9.72
CA GLY A 284 8.68 -29.16 -9.85
C GLY A 284 8.59 -30.24 -8.77
N GLY A 285 7.68 -30.11 -7.79
CA GLY A 285 7.31 -31.17 -6.87
C GLY A 285 8.13 -31.25 -5.57
N GLU A 286 9.10 -30.37 -5.37
CA GLU A 286 9.85 -30.31 -4.11
C GLU A 286 8.93 -29.89 -2.95
N GLU A 287 9.07 -30.56 -1.80
CA GLU A 287 8.27 -30.32 -0.60
C GLU A 287 9.12 -29.76 0.55
N TYR A 288 8.55 -28.78 1.24
CA TYR A 288 9.10 -28.14 2.42
C TYR A 288 8.12 -28.31 3.58
N ARG A 289 8.57 -28.93 4.67
CA ARG A 289 7.73 -29.23 5.85
C ARG A 289 7.82 -28.15 6.90
N ALA A 290 6.69 -27.90 7.57
CA ALA A 290 6.56 -26.95 8.67
C ALA A 290 6.18 -27.68 9.95
N ASN A 291 7.02 -27.59 10.99
CA ASN A 291 6.74 -28.23 12.29
C ASN A 291 5.65 -27.50 13.09
N LYS A 292 5.52 -26.19 12.89
CA LYS A 292 4.62 -25.32 13.66
C LYS A 292 3.54 -24.70 12.79
N ALA A 293 3.92 -24.06 11.69
CA ALA A 293 2.97 -23.32 10.87
C ALA A 293 3.40 -23.06 9.43
N VAL A 294 2.40 -22.92 8.56
CA VAL A 294 2.56 -22.26 7.27
C VAL A 294 1.90 -20.88 7.36
N ILE A 295 2.62 -19.82 6.98
CA ILE A 295 2.09 -18.46 6.93
C ILE A 295 2.00 -18.03 5.47
N SER A 296 0.79 -17.77 4.98
CA SER A 296 0.59 -17.25 3.64
C SER A 296 0.68 -15.73 3.62
N ASN A 297 1.58 -15.17 2.81
CA ASN A 297 1.68 -13.73 2.56
C ASN A 297 1.11 -13.35 1.17
N ILE A 298 0.39 -14.25 0.53
CA ILE A 298 -0.34 -14.02 -0.74
C ILE A 298 -1.82 -13.72 -0.48
N ASP A 299 -2.57 -13.31 -1.50
CA ASP A 299 -4.00 -13.03 -1.36
C ASP A 299 -4.82 -14.27 -0.98
N ALA A 300 -5.87 -14.07 -0.18
CA ALA A 300 -6.71 -15.14 0.34
C ALA A 300 -7.41 -15.93 -0.77
N LYS A 301 -7.81 -15.27 -1.88
CA LYS A 301 -8.43 -15.97 -3.00
C LYS A 301 -7.47 -16.95 -3.64
N ARG A 302 -6.23 -16.55 -3.91
CA ARG A 302 -5.21 -17.43 -4.47
C ARG A 302 -4.89 -18.59 -3.52
N LEU A 303 -4.73 -18.32 -2.23
CA LEU A 303 -4.50 -19.39 -1.24
C LEU A 303 -5.62 -20.43 -1.24
N PHE A 304 -6.87 -20.01 -1.04
CA PHE A 304 -8.00 -20.93 -0.81
C PHE A 304 -8.68 -21.45 -2.08
N LEU A 305 -8.58 -20.73 -3.20
CA LEU A 305 -9.22 -21.13 -4.46
C LEU A 305 -8.25 -21.79 -5.44
N GLN A 306 -6.93 -21.74 -5.19
CA GLN A 306 -5.93 -22.28 -6.13
C GLN A 306 -4.88 -23.19 -5.47
N MET A 307 -4.52 -23.00 -4.19
CA MET A 307 -3.45 -23.76 -3.54
C MET A 307 -3.93 -24.79 -2.51
N LEU A 308 -5.23 -24.78 -2.21
CA LEU A 308 -5.87 -25.70 -1.29
C LEU A 308 -7.00 -26.45 -2.01
N PRO A 309 -7.29 -27.70 -1.66
CA PRO A 309 -8.46 -28.37 -2.18
C PRO A 309 -9.73 -27.72 -1.62
N ASP A 310 -10.78 -27.62 -2.43
CA ASP A 310 -12.06 -27.00 -2.05
C ASP A 310 -12.67 -27.63 -0.78
N THR A 311 -12.33 -28.88 -0.50
CA THR A 311 -12.77 -29.64 0.68
C THR A 311 -12.07 -29.25 1.98
N ALA A 312 -10.94 -28.53 1.94
CA ALA A 312 -10.18 -28.16 3.14
C ALA A 312 -10.92 -27.12 4.01
N ALA A 313 -11.67 -26.22 3.38
CA ALA A 313 -12.46 -25.19 4.06
C ALA A 313 -13.66 -24.75 3.20
N PRO A 314 -14.66 -25.62 2.96
CA PRO A 314 -15.66 -25.43 1.91
C PRO A 314 -16.52 -24.18 2.08
N GLU A 315 -16.92 -23.84 3.32
CA GLU A 315 -17.69 -22.63 3.60
C GLU A 315 -16.87 -21.36 3.32
N LEU A 316 -15.60 -21.34 3.75
CA LEU A 316 -14.70 -20.22 3.51
C LEU A 316 -14.37 -20.09 2.02
N HIS A 317 -14.14 -21.21 1.31
CA HIS A 317 -13.91 -21.23 -0.13
C HIS A 317 -15.07 -20.55 -0.88
N GLU A 318 -16.31 -20.97 -0.62
CA GLU A 318 -17.49 -20.37 -1.27
C GLU A 318 -17.68 -18.89 -0.89
N ARG A 319 -17.43 -18.52 0.37
CA ARG A 319 -17.53 -17.12 0.80
C ARG A 319 -16.46 -16.25 0.15
N LEU A 320 -15.20 -16.67 0.10
CA LEU A 320 -14.13 -15.93 -0.57
C LEU A 320 -14.44 -15.71 -2.05
N LYS A 321 -14.98 -16.73 -2.72
CA LYS A 321 -15.39 -16.66 -4.13
C LYS A 321 -16.50 -15.64 -4.39
N ARG A 322 -17.48 -15.54 -3.47
CA ARG A 322 -18.71 -14.75 -3.69
C ARG A 322 -18.74 -13.38 -3.00
N ARG A 323 -18.03 -13.21 -1.88
CA ARG A 323 -18.12 -12.01 -1.03
C ARG A 323 -17.03 -10.99 -1.28
N ILE A 324 -15.81 -11.44 -1.58
CA ILE A 324 -14.73 -10.52 -1.88
C ILE A 324 -14.96 -10.00 -3.31
N VAL A 325 -15.21 -8.71 -3.42
CA VAL A 325 -15.36 -8.00 -4.68
C VAL A 325 -14.03 -7.39 -5.11
N ASN A 326 -13.95 -7.11 -6.41
CA ASN A 326 -12.85 -6.38 -7.01
C ASN A 326 -13.48 -5.39 -7.98
N ASN A 327 -13.26 -4.10 -7.75
CA ASN A 327 -13.85 -2.98 -8.49
C ASN A 327 -13.34 -2.89 -9.94
N ASN A 328 -12.55 -3.85 -10.40
CA ASN A 328 -11.92 -3.89 -11.71
C ASN A 328 -10.92 -2.74 -11.94
N GLU A 329 -10.56 -2.00 -10.91
CA GLU A 329 -9.59 -0.91 -10.98
C GLU A 329 -8.21 -1.36 -10.46
N THR A 330 -7.16 -1.00 -11.18
CA THR A 330 -5.75 -1.12 -10.77
C THR A 330 -4.95 -0.09 -11.54
N ILE A 331 -3.65 -0.28 -11.72
CA ILE A 331 -2.76 0.69 -12.35
C ILE A 331 -2.14 0.13 -13.62
N LEU A 332 -2.06 0.99 -14.64
CA LEU A 332 -1.09 0.89 -15.71
C LEU A 332 0.12 1.71 -15.30
N LYS A 333 1.28 1.07 -15.31
CA LYS A 333 2.52 1.63 -14.78
C LYS A 333 3.45 2.05 -15.91
N ILE A 334 3.93 3.28 -15.87
CA ILE A 334 4.90 3.81 -16.85
C ILE A 334 6.16 4.24 -16.11
N ASP A 335 7.30 3.78 -16.57
CA ASP A 335 8.63 4.12 -16.07
C ASP A 335 9.44 4.71 -17.23
N CYS A 336 9.99 5.91 -17.05
CA CYS A 336 10.82 6.55 -18.07
C CYS A 336 12.22 6.87 -17.54
N ALA A 337 13.24 6.47 -18.29
CA ALA A 337 14.58 7.03 -18.16
C ALA A 337 14.60 8.38 -18.89
N LEU A 338 15.00 9.44 -18.20
CA LEU A 338 14.99 10.80 -18.74
C LEU A 338 16.39 11.39 -18.83
N SER A 339 16.61 12.13 -19.91
CA SER A 339 17.83 12.92 -20.14
C SER A 339 17.87 14.22 -19.34
N GLU A 340 16.71 14.72 -18.92
CA GLU A 340 16.49 15.89 -18.06
C GLU A 340 15.11 15.77 -17.36
N ALA A 341 14.93 16.46 -16.23
CA ALA A 341 13.66 16.44 -15.48
C ALA A 341 12.51 17.14 -16.24
N PRO A 342 11.24 16.77 -16.00
CA PRO A 342 10.08 17.50 -16.53
C PRO A 342 10.03 18.95 -16.02
N ARG A 343 9.78 19.93 -16.90
CA ARG A 343 9.78 21.36 -16.58
C ARG A 343 8.39 21.97 -16.71
N PHE A 344 7.86 22.45 -15.59
CA PHE A 344 6.52 23.04 -15.50
C PHE A 344 6.54 24.56 -15.69
N GLU A 345 7.06 25.04 -16.83
CA GLU A 345 7.45 26.44 -17.06
C GLU A 345 6.35 27.48 -16.77
N ARG A 346 5.07 27.12 -16.97
CA ARG A 346 3.92 27.99 -16.67
C ARG A 346 3.79 28.36 -15.18
N PHE A 347 4.44 27.62 -14.28
CA PHE A 347 4.23 27.70 -12.83
C PHE A 347 5.46 28.20 -12.06
N ASP A 348 6.36 28.94 -12.72
CA ASP A 348 7.65 29.40 -12.15
C ASP A 348 8.43 28.23 -11.54
N HIS A 349 8.57 27.18 -12.36
CA HIS A 349 9.06 25.87 -11.93
C HIS A 349 10.42 25.96 -11.24
N LYS A 350 10.51 25.27 -10.11
CA LYS A 350 11.76 24.94 -9.43
C LYS A 350 11.88 23.43 -9.35
N ASP A 351 13.10 22.92 -9.54
CA ASP A 351 13.38 21.49 -9.46
C ASP A 351 12.89 20.88 -8.13
N GLU A 352 12.93 21.66 -7.04
CA GLU A 352 12.43 21.25 -5.72
C GLU A 352 10.95 20.83 -5.71
N TYR A 353 10.12 21.32 -6.65
CA TYR A 353 8.70 20.93 -6.75
C TYR A 353 8.53 19.45 -7.11
N LEU A 354 9.57 18.81 -7.63
CA LEU A 354 9.61 17.40 -7.99
C LEU A 354 10.17 16.50 -6.87
N VAL A 355 10.51 17.07 -5.70
CA VAL A 355 10.97 16.30 -4.53
C VAL A 355 9.84 15.39 -4.04
N GLY A 356 8.64 15.93 -3.89
CA GLY A 356 7.44 15.17 -3.54
C GLY A 356 6.82 14.46 -4.74
N SER A 357 5.52 14.19 -4.66
CA SER A 357 4.78 13.71 -5.82
C SER A 357 4.20 14.87 -6.62
N VAL A 358 3.99 14.64 -7.91
CA VAL A 358 3.24 15.53 -8.78
C VAL A 358 1.92 14.87 -9.15
N LEU A 359 0.84 15.62 -9.05
CA LEU A 359 -0.50 15.16 -9.40
C LEU A 359 -0.99 15.92 -10.64
N ILE A 360 -1.54 15.20 -11.62
CA ILE A 360 -2.34 15.83 -12.68
C ILE A 360 -3.79 15.58 -12.33
N ALA A 361 -4.42 16.60 -11.74
CA ALA A 361 -5.80 16.58 -11.29
C ALA A 361 -6.48 17.92 -11.64
N ASP A 362 -6.91 18.05 -12.89
CA ASP A 362 -7.55 19.26 -13.42
C ASP A 362 -8.81 19.71 -12.65
N SER A 363 -9.57 18.77 -12.10
CA SER A 363 -10.79 19.01 -11.29
C SER A 363 -11.15 17.76 -10.48
N VAL A 364 -12.07 17.89 -9.52
CA VAL A 364 -12.63 16.74 -8.79
C VAL A 364 -13.38 15.82 -9.74
N ASP A 365 -14.11 16.35 -10.73
CA ASP A 365 -14.83 15.56 -11.72
C ASP A 365 -13.88 14.81 -12.67
N HIS A 366 -12.72 15.39 -12.99
CA HIS A 366 -11.67 14.69 -13.73
C HIS A 366 -11.13 13.48 -12.95
N VAL A 367 -10.91 13.63 -11.64
CA VAL A 367 -10.54 12.49 -10.77
C VAL A 367 -11.69 11.48 -10.67
N GLU A 368 -12.93 11.93 -10.59
CA GLU A 368 -14.12 11.07 -10.60
C GLU A 368 -14.16 10.17 -11.84
N GLU A 369 -13.99 10.73 -13.03
CA GLU A 369 -13.97 9.96 -14.27
C GLU A 369 -12.80 8.96 -14.31
N ALA A 370 -11.62 9.38 -13.85
CA ALA A 370 -10.42 8.54 -13.82
C ALA A 370 -10.60 7.26 -12.99
N HIS A 371 -11.46 7.29 -11.99
CA HIS A 371 -11.73 6.14 -11.12
C HIS A 371 -13.06 5.44 -11.42
N ALA A 372 -14.08 6.16 -11.88
CA ALA A 372 -15.39 5.57 -12.18
C ALA A 372 -15.35 4.76 -13.49
N LEU A 373 -14.62 5.21 -14.50
CA LEU A 373 -14.55 4.54 -15.81
C LEU A 373 -13.91 3.13 -15.73
N PRO A 374 -12.81 2.90 -15.00
CA PRO A 374 -12.24 1.56 -14.78
C PRO A 374 -13.25 0.54 -14.24
N THR A 375 -14.16 0.95 -13.35
CA THR A 375 -15.18 0.05 -12.79
C THR A 375 -16.14 -0.51 -13.84
N MET A 376 -16.30 0.21 -14.95
CA MET A 376 -17.10 -0.20 -16.11
C MET A 376 -16.25 -0.84 -17.23
N GLY A 377 -14.96 -1.12 -16.97
CA GLY A 377 -14.03 -1.67 -17.95
C GLY A 377 -13.60 -0.68 -19.04
N LYS A 378 -13.75 0.64 -18.80
CA LYS A 378 -13.33 1.71 -19.71
C LYS A 378 -11.99 2.29 -19.26
N ILE A 379 -11.11 2.58 -20.22
CA ILE A 379 -9.82 3.22 -19.97
C ILE A 379 -10.03 4.74 -19.96
N PRO A 380 -9.65 5.47 -18.90
CA PRO A 380 -9.84 6.92 -18.80
C PRO A 380 -8.71 7.71 -19.49
N ASP A 381 -8.34 7.33 -20.72
CA ASP A 381 -7.16 7.88 -21.42
C ASP A 381 -7.47 9.02 -22.40
N GLU A 382 -8.72 9.46 -22.52
CA GLU A 382 -9.11 10.67 -23.26
C GLU A 382 -8.70 11.95 -22.53
N ASN A 383 -8.75 11.94 -21.20
CA ASN A 383 -8.22 12.98 -20.32
C ASN A 383 -7.61 12.29 -19.08
N PRO A 384 -6.32 11.89 -19.13
CA PRO A 384 -5.69 11.14 -18.06
C PRO A 384 -5.47 11.96 -16.77
N SER A 385 -5.95 11.44 -15.65
CA SER A 385 -5.52 11.84 -14.31
C SER A 385 -4.40 10.90 -13.85
N MET A 386 -3.30 11.44 -13.30
CA MET A 386 -2.13 10.63 -12.97
C MET A 386 -1.40 11.11 -11.72
N TYR A 387 -0.69 10.17 -11.10
CA TYR A 387 0.27 10.42 -10.04
C TYR A 387 1.66 10.16 -10.61
N LEU A 388 2.61 11.06 -10.39
CA LEU A 388 3.97 10.86 -10.85
C LEU A 388 5.03 11.33 -9.86
N ASP A 389 6.20 10.71 -9.93
CA ASP A 389 7.37 11.06 -9.13
C ASP A 389 8.63 11.11 -9.98
N VAL A 390 9.56 11.97 -9.56
CA VAL A 390 10.90 12.05 -10.13
C VAL A 390 11.92 11.74 -9.03
N PRO A 391 12.01 10.48 -8.53
CA PRO A 391 12.70 10.17 -7.27
C PRO A 391 14.18 10.57 -7.27
N THR A 392 14.82 10.63 -8.44
CA THR A 392 16.18 11.13 -8.65
C THR A 392 16.43 12.58 -8.24
N VAL A 393 15.38 13.39 -8.09
CA VAL A 393 15.50 14.76 -7.57
C VAL A 393 15.83 14.74 -6.07
N LEU A 394 15.23 13.81 -5.32
CA LEU A 394 15.53 13.59 -3.91
C LEU A 394 16.75 12.69 -3.71
N ASP A 395 16.92 11.67 -4.57
CA ASP A 395 18.02 10.72 -4.51
C ASP A 395 18.70 10.50 -5.88
N PRO A 396 19.75 11.28 -6.17
CA PRO A 396 20.49 11.17 -7.43
C PRO A 396 21.12 9.79 -7.68
N SER A 397 21.24 8.92 -6.66
CA SER A 397 21.86 7.59 -6.83
C SER A 397 21.03 6.59 -7.63
N MET A 398 19.78 6.94 -7.97
CA MET A 398 18.86 6.09 -8.74
C MET A 398 19.05 6.20 -10.27
N ALA A 399 19.90 7.09 -10.76
CA ALA A 399 20.20 7.23 -12.18
C ALA A 399 21.66 7.67 -12.42
N PRO A 400 22.16 7.60 -13.66
CA PRO A 400 23.44 8.21 -14.02
C PRO A 400 23.46 9.73 -13.76
N GLU A 401 24.66 10.31 -13.66
CA GLU A 401 24.84 11.73 -13.36
C GLU A 401 24.08 12.63 -14.35
N GLY A 402 23.31 13.59 -13.80
CA GLY A 402 22.49 14.53 -14.58
C GLY A 402 21.28 13.89 -15.27
N LYS A 403 20.92 12.65 -14.93
CA LYS A 403 19.76 11.94 -15.47
C LYS A 403 18.70 11.74 -14.41
N HIS A 404 17.48 11.48 -14.88
CA HIS A 404 16.32 11.34 -14.00
C HIS A 404 15.49 10.11 -14.35
N THR A 405 14.80 9.56 -13.36
CA THR A 405 13.76 8.54 -13.57
C THR A 405 12.41 9.20 -13.34
N LEU A 406 11.43 8.88 -14.17
CA LEU A 406 10.04 9.30 -13.99
C LEU A 406 9.16 8.06 -13.77
N TRP A 407 8.45 8.06 -12.66
CA TRP A 407 7.50 7.03 -12.25
C TRP A 407 6.10 7.60 -12.45
N ILE A 408 5.25 6.97 -13.27
CA ILE A 408 3.85 7.40 -13.47
C ILE A 408 2.92 6.24 -13.16
N GLU A 409 1.93 6.52 -12.33
CA GLU A 409 0.77 5.69 -12.10
C GLU A 409 -0.47 6.30 -12.76
N PHE A 410 -1.15 5.45 -13.53
CA PHE A 410 -2.40 5.76 -14.17
C PHE A 410 -3.43 4.67 -13.85
N PHE A 411 -4.55 5.05 -13.22
CA PHE A 411 -5.61 4.09 -12.90
C PHE A 411 -6.32 3.60 -14.18
N ALA A 412 -6.49 2.30 -14.27
CA ALA A 412 -6.98 1.62 -15.47
C ALA A 412 -7.74 0.33 -15.11
N PRO A 413 -8.66 -0.13 -15.98
CA PRO A 413 -9.39 -1.36 -15.74
C PRO A 413 -8.48 -2.59 -15.81
N TYR A 414 -8.64 -3.57 -14.91
CA TYR A 414 -7.99 -4.87 -15.06
C TYR A 414 -8.56 -5.63 -16.27
N GLN A 415 -9.89 -5.73 -16.37
CA GLN A 415 -10.61 -6.31 -17.50
C GLN A 415 -11.25 -5.19 -18.32
N ILE A 416 -10.86 -5.07 -19.59
CA ILE A 416 -11.48 -4.12 -20.53
C ILE A 416 -12.79 -4.71 -21.03
N ALA A 417 -13.87 -3.92 -20.93
CA ALA A 417 -15.20 -4.33 -21.33
C ALA A 417 -15.29 -4.54 -22.85
N GLY A 418 -15.88 -5.66 -23.27
CA GLY A 418 -16.06 -5.99 -24.69
C GLY A 418 -14.78 -6.42 -25.40
N LYS A 419 -13.70 -6.70 -24.66
CA LYS A 419 -12.41 -7.20 -25.15
C LYS A 419 -12.02 -8.53 -24.51
N GLU A 420 -12.97 -9.21 -23.88
CA GLU A 420 -12.77 -10.51 -23.24
C GLU A 420 -12.20 -11.52 -24.24
N GLY A 421 -11.21 -12.30 -23.79
CA GLY A 421 -10.52 -13.29 -24.63
C GLY A 421 -9.41 -12.72 -25.51
N THR A 422 -9.17 -11.41 -25.49
CA THR A 422 -8.01 -10.77 -26.16
C THR A 422 -6.95 -10.31 -25.15
N GLY A 423 -5.71 -10.10 -25.59
CA GLY A 423 -4.62 -9.65 -24.70
C GLY A 423 -4.18 -10.69 -23.67
N LEU A 424 -3.34 -10.27 -22.72
CA LEU A 424 -2.80 -11.15 -21.69
C LEU A 424 -3.92 -11.74 -20.83
N LYS A 425 -4.03 -13.08 -20.78
CA LYS A 425 -5.08 -13.81 -20.06
C LYS A 425 -6.52 -13.39 -20.39
N GLY A 426 -6.76 -12.85 -21.59
CA GLY A 426 -8.09 -12.44 -22.02
C GLY A 426 -8.59 -11.12 -21.42
N THR A 427 -7.70 -10.32 -20.82
CA THR A 427 -8.02 -9.05 -20.13
C THR A 427 -8.32 -7.88 -21.06
N GLY A 428 -8.03 -8.02 -22.35
CA GLY A 428 -8.09 -6.96 -23.35
C GLY A 428 -6.78 -6.17 -23.52
N TRP A 429 -5.84 -6.28 -22.59
CA TRP A 429 -4.56 -5.58 -22.66
C TRP A 429 -3.58 -6.27 -23.62
N THR A 430 -3.35 -5.67 -24.79
CA THR A 430 -2.28 -6.03 -25.73
C THR A 430 -1.08 -5.09 -25.56
N ASP A 431 0.09 -5.50 -26.05
CA ASP A 431 1.28 -4.64 -26.05
C ASP A 431 1.08 -3.35 -26.86
N GLU A 432 0.36 -3.43 -27.98
CA GLU A 432 0.02 -2.25 -28.78
C GLU A 432 -0.89 -1.29 -27.99
N LEU A 433 -1.95 -1.81 -27.36
CA LEU A 433 -2.91 -0.99 -26.62
C LEU A 433 -2.26 -0.32 -25.41
N LYS A 434 -1.51 -1.06 -24.59
CA LYS A 434 -0.89 -0.49 -23.38
C LYS A 434 0.09 0.64 -23.73
N ASN A 435 0.83 0.50 -24.83
CA ASN A 435 1.74 1.55 -25.30
C ASN A 435 0.99 2.77 -25.85
N LYS A 436 -0.12 2.57 -26.57
CA LYS A 436 -0.97 3.67 -27.04
C LYS A 436 -1.62 4.45 -25.90
N VAL A 437 -2.03 3.76 -24.83
CA VAL A 437 -2.52 4.41 -23.60
C VAL A 437 -1.38 5.21 -22.96
N ALA A 438 -0.18 4.64 -22.86
CA ALA A 438 0.98 5.35 -22.32
C ALA A 438 1.36 6.60 -23.14
N ASP A 439 1.21 6.57 -24.47
CA ASP A 439 1.40 7.75 -25.33
C ASP A 439 0.43 8.87 -24.93
N ARG A 440 -0.86 8.55 -24.71
CA ARG A 440 -1.87 9.53 -24.28
C ARG A 440 -1.61 10.11 -22.89
N VAL A 441 -1.13 9.28 -21.96
CA VAL A 441 -0.71 9.73 -20.62
C VAL A 441 0.48 10.69 -20.72
N ILE A 442 1.49 10.37 -21.53
CA ILE A 442 2.64 11.25 -21.76
C ILE A 442 2.23 12.53 -22.50
N ASP A 443 1.30 12.44 -23.46
CA ASP A 443 0.74 13.59 -24.17
C ASP A 443 0.08 14.56 -23.18
N LYS A 444 -0.76 14.06 -22.27
CA LYS A 444 -1.38 14.85 -21.21
C LYS A 444 -0.36 15.48 -20.27
N LEU A 445 0.69 14.74 -19.88
CA LEU A 445 1.78 15.32 -19.07
C LEU A 445 2.50 16.45 -19.83
N ALA A 446 2.67 16.33 -21.14
CA ALA A 446 3.32 17.33 -21.97
C ALA A 446 2.51 18.64 -22.09
N ASP A 447 1.20 18.64 -21.82
CA ASP A 447 0.42 19.87 -21.69
C ASP A 447 0.91 20.75 -20.53
N TYR A 448 1.51 20.13 -19.50
CA TYR A 448 2.05 20.78 -18.32
C TYR A 448 3.58 20.89 -18.32
N ALA A 449 4.27 19.88 -18.86
CA ALA A 449 5.72 19.81 -18.95
C ALA A 449 6.16 19.41 -20.37
N PRO A 450 6.15 20.35 -21.35
CA PRO A 450 6.32 20.03 -22.77
C PRO A 450 7.63 19.33 -23.13
N ASN A 451 8.68 19.55 -22.34
CA ASN A 451 10.00 18.96 -22.59
C ASN A 451 10.03 17.43 -22.38
N VAL A 452 9.06 16.86 -21.64
CA VAL A 452 9.05 15.42 -21.29
C VAL A 452 9.11 14.52 -22.52
N LYS A 453 8.45 14.90 -23.63
CA LYS A 453 8.44 14.11 -24.87
C LYS A 453 9.82 13.94 -25.49
N ASN A 454 10.65 14.97 -25.38
CA ASN A 454 11.99 14.97 -25.93
C ASN A 454 13.03 14.44 -24.94
N SER A 455 12.69 14.37 -23.64
CA SER A 455 13.63 13.96 -22.61
C SER A 455 13.69 12.44 -22.42
N ILE A 456 12.67 11.68 -22.82
CA ILE A 456 12.60 10.21 -22.67
C ILE A 456 13.70 9.52 -23.49
N ILE A 457 14.62 8.85 -22.79
CA ILE A 457 15.66 7.99 -23.37
C ILE A 457 15.09 6.60 -23.66
N ALA A 458 14.38 6.04 -22.68
CA ALA A 458 13.73 4.75 -22.74
C ALA A 458 12.49 4.76 -21.86
N ARG A 459 11.50 3.92 -22.20
CA ARG A 459 10.31 3.73 -21.36
C ARG A 459 9.93 2.27 -21.24
N ARG A 460 9.41 1.91 -20.07
CA ARG A 460 8.74 0.64 -19.80
C ARG A 460 7.28 0.92 -19.49
N VAL A 461 6.39 0.14 -20.08
CA VAL A 461 4.95 0.18 -19.82
C VAL A 461 4.49 -1.19 -19.35
N GLU A 462 3.84 -1.23 -18.20
CA GLU A 462 3.29 -2.45 -17.61
C GLU A 462 1.78 -2.30 -17.43
N SER A 463 1.02 -3.15 -18.10
CA SER A 463 -0.43 -3.18 -18.00
C SER A 463 -0.92 -3.75 -16.66
N PRO A 464 -2.17 -3.47 -16.27
CA PRO A 464 -2.87 -4.14 -15.17
C PRO A 464 -2.68 -5.66 -15.09
N ALA A 465 -2.74 -6.33 -16.24
CA ALA A 465 -2.60 -7.79 -16.33
C ALA A 465 -1.17 -8.25 -16.03
N GLU A 466 -0.17 -7.54 -16.57
CA GLU A 466 1.24 -7.84 -16.35
C GLU A 466 1.66 -7.58 -14.91
N LEU A 467 1.18 -6.50 -14.30
CA LEU A 467 1.37 -6.21 -12.88
C LEU A 467 0.84 -7.37 -12.02
N GLY A 468 -0.37 -7.86 -12.34
CA GLY A 468 -0.96 -9.03 -11.70
C GLY A 468 -0.11 -10.29 -11.83
N GLU A 469 0.45 -10.57 -13.02
CA GLU A 469 1.31 -11.74 -13.24
C GLU A 469 2.64 -11.66 -12.49
N ARG A 470 3.28 -10.48 -12.53
CA ARG A 470 4.57 -10.24 -11.90
C ARG A 470 4.46 -10.36 -10.39
N LEU A 471 3.49 -9.66 -9.77
CA LEU A 471 3.29 -9.69 -8.32
C LEU A 471 2.55 -10.94 -7.83
N GLY A 472 1.88 -11.65 -8.74
CA GLY A 472 0.96 -12.74 -8.38
C GLY A 472 -0.29 -12.24 -7.65
N ALA A 473 -0.66 -10.98 -7.88
CA ALA A 473 -1.80 -10.29 -7.28
C ALA A 473 -3.08 -10.62 -8.05
N TYR A 474 -4.08 -11.16 -7.35
CA TYR A 474 -5.36 -11.52 -7.97
C TYR A 474 -6.02 -10.30 -8.65
N LYS A 475 -6.28 -10.43 -9.95
CA LYS A 475 -6.80 -9.35 -10.82
C LYS A 475 -6.00 -8.04 -10.73
N GLY A 476 -4.69 -8.14 -10.56
CA GLY A 476 -3.80 -6.96 -10.53
C GLY A 476 -3.98 -6.06 -9.31
N ASN A 477 -4.80 -6.43 -8.33
CA ASN A 477 -5.01 -5.61 -7.14
C ASN A 477 -3.83 -5.80 -6.16
N TYR A 478 -2.93 -4.82 -6.14
CA TYR A 478 -1.74 -4.82 -5.29
C TYR A 478 -2.04 -4.62 -3.79
N TYR A 479 -3.27 -4.23 -3.45
CA TYR A 479 -3.80 -4.32 -2.09
C TYR A 479 -4.37 -5.72 -1.75
N HIS A 480 -4.29 -6.69 -2.67
CA HIS A 480 -4.91 -8.02 -2.65
C HIS A 480 -6.45 -8.00 -2.75
N ILE A 481 -7.12 -7.08 -2.04
CA ILE A 481 -8.55 -6.79 -2.16
C ILE A 481 -8.77 -5.28 -1.97
N ASP A 482 -9.84 -4.74 -2.54
CA ASP A 482 -10.15 -3.30 -2.53
C ASP A 482 -10.23 -2.74 -1.11
N MET A 483 -9.94 -1.44 -0.95
CA MET A 483 -9.99 -0.75 0.35
C MET A 483 -11.33 -0.05 0.58
N THR A 484 -12.43 -0.78 0.38
CA THR A 484 -13.79 -0.35 0.69
C THR A 484 -14.15 -0.65 2.14
N LEU A 485 -15.11 0.07 2.73
CA LEU A 485 -15.45 -0.08 4.15
C LEU A 485 -15.86 -1.53 4.52
N ASP A 486 -16.53 -2.23 3.61
CA ASP A 486 -16.94 -3.64 3.77
C ASP A 486 -15.79 -4.65 3.65
N GLN A 487 -14.59 -4.21 3.26
CA GLN A 487 -13.36 -5.01 3.10
C GLN A 487 -12.17 -4.42 3.89
N MET A 488 -12.45 -3.67 4.97
CA MET A 488 -11.47 -3.05 5.86
C MET A 488 -11.59 -3.53 7.32
N VAL A 489 -10.52 -3.32 8.09
CA VAL A 489 -10.45 -3.64 9.53
C VAL A 489 -10.83 -5.10 9.81
N PHE A 490 -11.82 -5.35 10.67
CA PHE A 490 -12.27 -6.69 11.07
C PHE A 490 -13.12 -7.38 9.99
N LEU A 491 -13.41 -6.71 8.89
CA LEU A 491 -14.05 -7.32 7.71
C LEU A 491 -13.01 -7.80 6.69
N ARG A 492 -11.71 -7.52 6.89
CA ARG A 492 -10.62 -7.80 5.94
C ARG A 492 -9.83 -9.08 6.28
N PRO A 493 -9.72 -10.08 5.38
CA PRO A 493 -10.38 -10.17 4.08
C PRO A 493 -11.84 -10.65 4.18
N LEU A 494 -12.15 -11.43 5.21
CA LEU A 494 -13.48 -11.77 5.67
C LEU A 494 -13.44 -11.89 7.20
N PRO A 495 -14.56 -11.67 7.92
CA PRO A 495 -14.54 -11.62 9.38
C PRO A 495 -14.01 -12.88 10.08
N GLU A 496 -14.27 -14.06 9.50
CA GLU A 496 -13.82 -15.35 10.04
C GLU A 496 -12.30 -15.58 9.95
N ILE A 497 -11.58 -14.81 9.14
CA ILE A 497 -10.12 -14.90 8.97
C ILE A 497 -9.41 -13.54 9.11
N ALA A 498 -10.12 -12.53 9.63
CA ALA A 498 -9.58 -11.18 9.78
C ALA A 498 -8.50 -11.09 10.86
N ASN A 499 -8.50 -12.02 11.82
CA ASN A 499 -7.56 -12.11 12.93
C ASN A 499 -6.26 -12.88 12.59
N TYR A 500 -5.90 -12.97 11.31
CA TYR A 500 -4.72 -13.67 10.77
C TYR A 500 -4.72 -15.20 10.91
N LYS A 501 -5.74 -15.79 11.55
CA LYS A 501 -5.90 -17.25 11.65
C LYS A 501 -6.83 -17.75 10.55
N THR A 502 -6.68 -19.02 10.20
CA THR A 502 -7.59 -19.71 9.28
C THR A 502 -8.29 -20.89 9.97
N PRO A 503 -9.36 -21.45 9.37
CA PRO A 503 -9.96 -22.68 9.88
C PRO A 503 -9.06 -23.92 9.81
N ILE A 504 -7.95 -23.86 9.07
CA ILE A 504 -6.99 -24.95 8.94
C ILE A 504 -5.92 -24.77 10.02
N GLU A 505 -5.78 -25.76 10.91
CA GLU A 505 -4.83 -25.69 12.02
C GLU A 505 -3.40 -25.49 11.50
N GLY A 506 -2.69 -24.52 12.07
CA GLY A 506 -1.32 -24.17 11.72
C GLY A 506 -1.18 -23.32 10.45
N LEU A 507 -2.26 -23.02 9.74
CA LEU A 507 -2.25 -22.12 8.59
C LEU A 507 -2.69 -20.70 9.00
N TYR A 508 -1.84 -19.72 8.71
CA TYR A 508 -2.07 -18.30 9.00
C TYR A 508 -2.05 -17.49 7.70
N LEU A 509 -2.64 -16.29 7.76
CA LEU A 509 -2.70 -15.36 6.64
C LEU A 509 -2.14 -13.99 7.06
N THR A 510 -1.26 -13.44 6.23
CA THR A 510 -0.74 -12.07 6.32
C THR A 510 -0.75 -11.40 4.93
N GLY A 511 -0.09 -10.26 4.78
CA GLY A 511 0.02 -9.53 3.53
C GLY A 511 -1.01 -8.41 3.38
N ALA A 512 -1.01 -7.74 2.22
CA ALA A 512 -1.84 -6.55 1.98
C ALA A 512 -3.35 -6.83 2.09
N GLY A 513 -3.77 -8.08 1.91
CA GLY A 513 -5.15 -8.53 2.01
C GLY A 513 -5.66 -8.73 3.44
N THR A 514 -4.83 -8.53 4.46
CA THR A 514 -5.25 -8.59 5.87
C THR A 514 -5.19 -7.21 6.52
N HIS A 515 -5.79 -7.06 7.71
CA HIS A 515 -5.74 -5.83 8.50
C HIS A 515 -4.29 -5.33 8.71
N PRO A 516 -4.00 -4.02 8.76
CA PRO A 516 -4.91 -2.89 8.53
C PRO A 516 -5.27 -2.63 7.07
N GLY A 517 -4.56 -3.22 6.12
CA GLY A 517 -4.80 -3.00 4.71
C GLY A 517 -3.53 -3.08 3.87
N GLY A 518 -3.65 -2.51 2.68
CA GLY A 518 -2.57 -2.37 1.73
C GLY A 518 -1.46 -1.40 2.13
N SER A 519 -0.68 -0.99 1.13
CA SER A 519 0.47 -0.07 1.26
C SER A 519 1.73 -0.67 1.92
N ILE A 520 2.82 0.09 1.89
CA ILE A 520 4.06 -0.26 2.58
C ILE A 520 3.93 0.10 4.06
N SER A 521 3.47 -0.84 4.88
CA SER A 521 3.28 -0.63 6.32
C SER A 521 4.02 -1.64 7.22
N GLY A 522 4.21 -2.88 6.77
CA GLY A 522 4.76 -3.97 7.60
C GLY A 522 3.83 -4.44 8.73
N MET A 523 2.75 -3.70 9.00
CA MET A 523 1.81 -3.97 10.09
C MET A 523 1.11 -5.34 9.95
N PRO A 524 0.64 -5.78 8.75
CA PRO A 524 0.10 -7.13 8.58
C PRO A 524 1.07 -8.22 9.02
N GLY A 525 2.35 -8.10 8.64
CA GLY A 525 3.40 -9.06 8.97
C GLY A 525 3.66 -9.11 10.48
N ARG A 526 3.78 -7.94 11.10
CA ARG A 526 3.97 -7.78 12.55
C ARG A 526 2.80 -8.36 13.35
N ASN A 527 1.56 -8.04 12.97
CA ASN A 527 0.36 -8.51 13.67
C ASN A 527 0.20 -10.03 13.55
N CYS A 528 0.44 -10.60 12.37
CA CYS A 528 0.43 -12.06 12.18
C CYS A 528 1.49 -12.75 13.05
N ALA A 529 2.72 -12.21 13.10
CA ALA A 529 3.77 -12.76 13.95
C ALA A 529 3.37 -12.75 15.43
N ARG A 530 2.77 -11.66 15.92
CA ARG A 530 2.27 -11.57 17.31
C ARG A 530 1.17 -12.59 17.60
N ILE A 531 0.23 -12.79 16.67
CA ILE A 531 -0.82 -13.81 16.82
C ILE A 531 -0.21 -15.21 16.93
N PHE A 532 0.71 -15.56 16.02
CA PHE A 532 1.41 -16.84 16.06
C PHE A 532 2.18 -17.02 17.38
N LEU A 533 3.00 -16.04 17.78
CA LEU A 533 3.81 -16.11 19.00
C LEU A 533 2.95 -16.23 20.26
N ASN A 534 1.81 -15.53 20.33
CA ASN A 534 0.86 -15.61 21.43
C ASN A 534 0.25 -17.01 21.57
N GLU A 535 0.01 -17.72 20.46
CA GLU A 535 -0.48 -19.10 20.52
C GLU A 535 0.59 -20.09 20.94
N GLN A 536 1.84 -19.88 20.49
CA GLN A 536 2.94 -20.78 20.85
C GLN A 536 3.43 -20.60 22.30
N ASN A 537 3.35 -19.38 22.86
CA ASN A 537 3.76 -19.09 24.24
C ASN A 537 2.92 -17.98 24.91
N PRO A 538 1.66 -18.26 25.31
CA PRO A 538 0.75 -17.25 25.85
C PRO A 538 1.25 -16.56 27.12
N VAL A 539 1.94 -17.29 28.00
CA VAL A 539 2.42 -16.76 29.30
C VAL A 539 3.65 -15.87 29.10
N GLY A 540 4.61 -16.30 28.29
CA GLY A 540 5.81 -15.52 28.02
C GLY A 540 5.49 -14.20 27.31
N GLN A 541 4.52 -14.20 26.40
CA GLN A 541 4.11 -12.99 25.70
C GLN A 541 3.40 -11.98 26.62
N LYS A 542 2.53 -12.43 27.52
CA LYS A 542 1.91 -11.54 28.53
C LYS A 542 2.95 -10.84 29.40
N ILE A 543 4.02 -11.53 29.80
CA ILE A 543 5.11 -10.94 30.59
C ILE A 543 5.84 -9.86 29.77
N LYS A 544 6.15 -10.12 28.49
CA LYS A 544 6.79 -9.15 27.60
C LYS A 544 5.91 -7.92 27.36
N GLU A 545 4.61 -8.10 27.13
CA GLU A 545 3.68 -6.99 26.91
C GLU A 545 3.59 -6.06 28.13
N VAL A 546 3.54 -6.62 29.34
CA VAL A 546 3.60 -5.85 30.59
C VAL A 546 4.93 -5.09 30.69
N GLY A 547 6.05 -5.75 30.41
CA GLY A 547 7.37 -5.12 30.43
C GLY A 547 7.51 -3.95 29.43
N ASN A 548 7.02 -4.13 28.20
CA ASN A 548 7.05 -3.09 27.17
C ASN A 548 6.13 -1.91 27.52
N THR A 549 4.97 -2.17 28.12
CA THR A 549 4.05 -1.13 28.60
C THR A 549 4.70 -0.28 29.69
N ILE A 550 5.38 -0.91 30.65
CA ILE A 550 6.12 -0.20 31.71
C ILE A 550 7.25 0.63 31.10
N LYS A 551 8.02 0.06 30.17
CA LYS A 551 9.12 0.78 29.50
C LYS A 551 8.62 2.00 28.72
N SER A 552 7.54 1.85 27.95
CA SER A 552 6.94 2.96 27.20
C SER A 552 6.39 4.06 28.11
N ALA A 553 5.77 3.68 29.24
CA ALA A 553 5.30 4.64 30.24
C ALA A 553 6.47 5.44 30.84
N ILE A 554 7.60 4.78 31.13
CA ILE A 554 8.81 5.44 31.63
C ILE A 554 9.41 6.38 30.58
N GLU A 555 9.52 5.94 29.32
CA GLU A 555 10.07 6.75 28.22
C GLU A 555 9.23 8.02 27.95
N ASN A 556 7.89 7.90 28.05
CA ASN A 556 6.98 9.04 27.91
C ASN A 556 7.10 10.05 29.06
N ILE A 557 7.35 9.58 30.30
CA ILE A 557 7.60 10.46 31.46
C ILE A 557 8.93 11.18 31.33
N THR A 558 9.94 10.57 30.71
CA THR A 558 11.25 11.20 30.50
C THR A 558 11.32 12.16 29.30
N LYS A 559 10.31 12.15 28.42
CA LYS A 559 10.22 13.02 27.23
C LYS A 559 9.20 14.15 27.38
N SER A 560 8.37 14.13 28.41
CA SER A 560 7.55 15.26 28.89
C SER A 560 8.34 16.12 29.85
#